data_AF-A0A328NCJ1-F1
#
_entry.id   AF-A0A328NCJ1-F1
#
_cell.length_a   1.000
_cell.length_b   1.000
_cell.length_c   1.000
_cell.angle_alpha   90.00
_cell.angle_beta   90.00
_cell.angle_gamma   90.00
#
_symmetry.space_group_name_H-M   'P 1'
#
loop_
_entity.id
_entity.type
_entity.pdbx_description
1 polymer ?
#
loop_
_entity_poly.entity_id
_entity_poly.type
_entity_poly.pdbx_seq_one_letter_code
_entity_poly.pdbx_strand_id
1 'polypeptide(L)'
;MNTLTDRYLAATLRSVPAQRRDEIATELRASIEDMIDDRTGGGADPTVAEREVLTELGNPDELAARYADRRLQLIGPTYYLVWLRLLKLLLSFIPALVGTIVAIVKVAEGSGFGAIGPGIVVALHVAVHIAFWLTVTFAIIERSQTTVDLPGWTVDQLPDAPVHRGIPLADTVASVIMLVLTIAYLPFQHYQSWVRGTDGENIPLLDPALWSFWLPALIVVLAGSAVVEIVKYRIAHWTWTLFGVRALLSLAFAVPLMWLALTDRLLNPALGERLSWLANADNRNVLGATIAVGAAVVVVWDLIDTAVKTRRQTA
;
A
#
# COMPACT_ATOMS: atom_id res chain seq x y z
N MET A 1 30.41 51.19 -8.43
CA MET A 1 29.05 50.99 -8.96
C MET A 1 28.85 49.49 -9.05
N ASN A 2 27.73 48.95 -8.54
CA ASN A 2 27.52 47.50 -8.49
C ASN A 2 27.06 47.05 -9.90
N THR A 3 27.98 46.48 -10.68
CA THR A 3 27.73 46.06 -12.08
C THR A 3 26.73 44.89 -12.12
N LEU A 4 26.16 44.58 -13.29
CA LEU A 4 25.30 43.39 -13.39
C LEU A 4 26.11 42.13 -13.14
N THR A 5 27.38 42.13 -13.57
CA THR A 5 28.36 41.09 -13.31
C THR A 5 28.62 40.88 -11.82
N ASP A 6 28.86 41.94 -11.04
CA ASP A 6 29.06 41.83 -9.59
C ASP A 6 27.82 41.26 -8.88
N ARG A 7 26.62 41.65 -9.33
CA ARG A 7 25.35 41.11 -8.81
C ARG A 7 25.15 39.64 -9.18
N TYR A 8 25.53 39.24 -10.40
CA TYR A 8 25.43 37.87 -10.88
C TYR A 8 26.41 36.95 -10.15
N LEU A 9 27.66 37.38 -9.97
CA LEU A 9 28.64 36.68 -9.15
C LEU A 9 28.14 36.51 -7.72
N ALA A 10 27.66 37.59 -7.09
CA ALA A 10 27.14 37.53 -5.72
C ALA A 10 25.95 36.57 -5.59
N ALA A 11 25.06 36.52 -6.59
CA ALA A 11 23.95 35.57 -6.63
C ALA A 11 24.43 34.12 -6.75
N THR A 12 25.35 33.85 -7.68
CA THR A 12 25.87 32.50 -7.95
C THR A 12 26.67 31.97 -6.75
N LEU A 13 27.59 32.78 -6.21
CA LEU A 13 28.52 32.34 -5.17
C LEU A 13 27.86 32.13 -3.80
N ARG A 14 26.66 32.70 -3.57
CA ARG A 14 25.91 32.52 -2.32
C ARG A 14 25.62 31.03 -2.03
N SER A 15 25.40 30.24 -3.07
CA SER A 15 25.01 28.83 -2.97
C SER A 15 26.17 27.83 -3.14
N VAL A 16 27.39 28.32 -3.43
CA VAL A 16 28.60 27.50 -3.62
C VAL A 16 29.25 27.15 -2.26
N PRO A 17 29.88 25.97 -2.09
CA PRO A 17 30.62 25.61 -0.86
C PRO A 17 31.79 26.56 -0.58
N ALA A 18 31.94 27.00 0.67
CA ALA A 18 32.92 28.02 1.07
C ALA A 18 34.36 27.70 0.62
N GLN A 19 34.73 26.41 0.60
CA GLN A 19 36.07 25.96 0.24
C GLN A 19 36.46 26.24 -1.21
N ARG A 20 35.49 26.31 -2.14
CA ARG A 20 35.74 26.55 -3.58
C ARG A 20 35.23 27.90 -4.07
N ARG A 21 34.69 28.74 -3.17
CA ARG A 21 34.06 30.03 -3.56
C ARG A 21 35.03 30.96 -4.27
N ASP A 22 36.23 31.13 -3.74
CA ASP A 22 37.18 32.13 -4.26
C ASP A 22 37.77 31.70 -5.61
N GLU A 23 38.04 30.41 -5.78
CA GLU A 23 38.46 29.81 -7.04
C GLU A 23 37.39 29.99 -8.12
N ILE A 24 36.15 29.56 -7.82
CA ILE A 24 35.01 29.70 -8.75
C ILE A 24 34.69 31.16 -9.04
N ALA A 25 34.83 32.06 -8.05
CA ALA A 25 34.61 33.49 -8.25
C ALA A 25 35.57 34.09 -9.28
N THR A 26 36.85 33.70 -9.20
CA THR A 26 37.90 34.19 -10.10
C THR A 26 37.69 33.64 -11.50
N GLU A 27 37.45 32.34 -11.63
CA GLU A 27 37.21 31.67 -12.91
C GLU A 27 35.94 32.21 -13.60
N LEU A 28 34.83 32.34 -12.87
CA LEU A 28 33.57 32.84 -13.41
C LEU A 28 33.67 34.31 -13.82
N ARG A 29 34.40 35.13 -13.05
CA ARG A 29 34.65 36.53 -13.41
C ARG A 29 35.44 36.64 -14.72
N ALA A 30 36.56 35.93 -14.82
CA ALA A 30 37.39 35.92 -16.01
C ALA A 30 36.58 35.45 -17.24
N SER A 31 35.80 34.37 -17.09
CA SER A 31 34.94 33.87 -18.17
C SER A 31 33.87 34.87 -18.60
N ILE A 32 33.27 35.63 -17.68
CA ILE A 32 32.28 36.66 -18.03
C ILE A 32 32.96 37.83 -18.75
N GLU A 33 34.11 38.30 -18.24
CA GLU A 33 34.88 39.38 -18.84
C GLU A 33 35.31 39.03 -20.27
N ASP A 34 35.86 37.83 -20.49
CA ASP A 34 36.25 37.33 -21.81
C ASP A 34 35.07 37.31 -22.79
N MET A 35 33.90 36.83 -22.37
CA MET A 35 32.70 36.76 -23.23
C MET A 35 32.08 38.14 -23.53
N ILE A 36 32.29 39.13 -22.66
CA ILE A 36 31.89 40.53 -22.90
C ILE A 36 32.87 41.17 -23.88
N ASP A 37 34.18 40.97 -23.69
CA ASP A 37 35.24 41.51 -24.54
C ASP A 37 35.11 40.98 -25.98
N ASP A 38 34.79 39.69 -26.16
CA ASP A 38 34.54 39.10 -27.48
C ASP A 38 33.38 39.79 -28.23
N ARG A 39 32.28 40.10 -27.52
CA ARG A 39 31.11 40.76 -28.12
C ARG A 39 31.36 42.23 -28.42
N THR A 40 32.04 42.92 -27.51
CA THR A 40 32.37 44.35 -27.69
C THR A 40 33.43 44.54 -28.78
N GLY A 41 34.39 43.62 -28.90
CA GLY A 41 35.31 43.54 -30.04
C GLY A 41 34.61 43.32 -31.38
N GLY A 42 33.44 42.68 -31.36
CA GLY A 42 32.52 42.56 -32.50
C GLY A 42 31.66 43.79 -32.79
N GLY A 43 31.80 44.87 -32.02
CA GLY A 43 31.08 46.14 -32.21
C GLY A 43 29.77 46.28 -31.43
N ALA A 44 29.46 45.36 -30.50
CA ALA A 44 28.32 45.49 -29.61
C ALA A 44 28.55 46.58 -28.54
N ASP A 45 27.47 47.22 -28.09
CA ASP A 45 27.53 48.13 -26.93
C ASP A 45 27.88 47.34 -25.66
N PRO A 46 28.80 47.82 -24.80
CA PRO A 46 29.23 47.11 -23.60
C PRO A 46 28.09 46.73 -22.64
N THR A 47 27.05 47.56 -22.51
CA THR A 47 25.93 47.30 -21.61
C THR A 47 24.97 46.25 -22.17
N VAL A 48 24.84 46.20 -23.50
CA VAL A 48 24.07 45.17 -24.21
C VAL A 48 24.81 43.84 -24.16
N ALA A 49 26.12 43.84 -24.40
CA ALA A 49 26.98 42.68 -24.33
C ALA A 49 26.96 42.04 -22.92
N GLU A 50 27.09 42.84 -21.85
CA GLU A 50 26.99 42.34 -20.46
C GLU A 50 25.64 41.66 -20.21
N ARG A 51 24.53 42.26 -20.65
CA ARG A 51 23.19 41.67 -20.45
C ARG A 51 23.01 40.38 -21.24
N GLU A 52 23.49 40.31 -22.49
CA GLU A 52 23.39 39.12 -23.33
C GLU A 52 24.21 37.96 -22.77
N VAL A 53 25.45 38.22 -22.33
CA VAL A 53 26.33 37.26 -21.66
C VAL A 53 25.66 36.66 -20.43
N LEU A 54 25.15 37.50 -19.53
CA LEU A 54 24.52 37.02 -18.30
C LEU A 54 23.20 36.27 -18.59
N THR A 55 22.51 36.61 -19.68
CA THR A 55 21.32 35.89 -20.13
C THR A 55 21.68 34.51 -20.71
N GLU A 56 22.78 34.42 -21.46
CA GLU A 56 23.30 33.17 -22.01
C GLU A 56 23.76 32.21 -20.90
N LEU A 57 24.41 32.72 -19.86
CA LEU A 57 24.81 31.92 -18.68
C LEU A 57 23.60 31.37 -17.90
N GLY A 58 22.45 32.02 -18.01
CA GLY A 58 21.19 31.55 -17.45
C GLY A 58 21.04 31.82 -15.95
N ASN A 59 20.21 31.02 -15.27
CA ASN A 59 19.87 31.25 -13.86
C ASN A 59 21.10 31.03 -12.94
N PRO A 60 21.51 32.03 -12.13
CA PRO A 60 22.66 31.90 -11.24
C PRO A 60 22.50 30.77 -10.21
N ASP A 61 21.27 30.42 -9.79
CA ASP A 61 21.03 29.29 -8.87
C ASP A 61 21.30 27.93 -9.54
N GLU A 62 20.98 27.79 -10.83
CA GLU A 62 21.28 26.58 -11.60
C GLU A 62 22.77 26.46 -11.89
N LEU A 63 23.43 27.58 -12.20
CA LEU A 63 24.87 27.62 -12.38
C LEU A 63 25.61 27.26 -11.07
N ALA A 64 25.17 27.81 -9.94
CA ALA A 64 25.71 27.48 -8.62
C ALA A 64 25.53 26.01 -8.26
N ALA A 65 24.38 25.41 -8.61
CA ALA A 65 24.12 23.99 -8.38
C ALA A 65 25.10 23.09 -9.14
N ARG A 66 25.47 23.46 -10.38
CA ARG A 66 26.49 22.76 -11.18
C ARG A 66 27.87 22.81 -10.52
N TYR A 67 28.31 23.99 -10.07
CA TYR A 67 29.59 24.14 -9.37
C TYR A 67 29.63 23.45 -8.00
N ALA A 68 28.49 23.39 -7.31
CA ALA A 68 28.37 22.75 -6.01
C ALA A 68 28.17 21.22 -6.09
N ASP A 69 28.08 20.66 -7.30
CA ASP A 69 27.70 19.26 -7.56
C ASP A 69 26.40 18.87 -6.81
N ARG A 70 25.51 19.85 -6.63
CA ARG A 70 24.34 19.74 -5.76
C ARG A 70 23.15 19.28 -6.57
N ARG A 71 22.64 18.10 -6.25
CA ARG A 71 21.40 17.58 -6.85
C ARG A 71 20.23 18.51 -6.47
N LEU A 72 19.59 19.11 -7.48
CA LEU A 72 18.40 19.96 -7.33
C LEU A 72 17.12 19.15 -7.05
N GLN A 73 17.21 17.82 -7.12
CA GLN A 73 16.10 16.90 -6.95
C GLN A 73 15.94 16.52 -5.47
N LEU A 74 14.69 16.39 -5.00
CA LEU A 74 14.41 15.94 -3.63
C LEU A 74 14.81 14.47 -3.41
N ILE A 75 14.53 13.63 -4.41
CA ILE A 75 14.91 12.22 -4.46
C ILE A 75 15.50 11.98 -5.85
N GLY A 76 16.78 11.63 -5.91
CA GLY A 76 17.47 11.37 -7.17
C GLY A 76 17.08 10.04 -7.85
N PRO A 77 17.52 9.82 -9.10
CA PRO A 77 17.15 8.66 -9.89
C PRO A 77 17.55 7.32 -9.25
N THR A 78 18.63 7.31 -8.47
CA THR A 78 19.15 6.13 -7.76
C THR A 78 18.11 5.51 -6.83
N TYR A 79 17.41 6.31 -6.03
CA TYR A 79 16.45 5.80 -5.05
C TYR A 79 14.98 5.96 -5.47
N TYR A 80 14.70 6.73 -6.53
CA TYR A 80 13.34 7.05 -6.95
C TYR A 80 12.47 5.81 -7.18
N LEU A 81 13.00 4.78 -7.87
CA LEU A 81 12.24 3.57 -8.16
C LEU A 81 11.95 2.73 -6.91
N VAL A 82 12.90 2.68 -5.97
CA VAL A 82 12.74 1.98 -4.69
C VAL A 82 11.69 2.69 -3.84
N TRP A 83 11.81 4.02 -3.71
CA TRP A 83 10.82 4.87 -3.03
C TRP A 83 9.43 4.67 -3.62
N LEU A 84 9.29 4.72 -4.96
CA LEU A 84 8.00 4.61 -5.63
C LEU A 84 7.36 3.23 -5.41
N ARG A 85 8.15 2.16 -5.46
CA ARG A 85 7.66 0.79 -5.23
C ARG A 85 7.19 0.63 -3.78
N LEU A 86 7.97 1.12 -2.82
CA LEU A 86 7.65 1.04 -1.40
C LEU A 86 6.44 1.90 -1.05
N LEU A 87 6.34 3.12 -1.60
CA LEU A 87 5.19 4.01 -1.43
C LEU A 87 3.91 3.33 -1.91
N LYS A 88 3.91 2.77 -3.13
CA LYS A 88 2.76 2.04 -3.69
C LYS A 88 2.39 0.84 -2.84
N LEU A 89 3.38 0.07 -2.38
CA LEU A 89 3.16 -1.10 -1.52
C LEU A 89 2.48 -0.69 -0.22
N LEU A 90 3.03 0.28 0.51
CA LEU A 90 2.50 0.71 1.81
C LEU A 90 1.11 1.34 1.67
N LEU A 91 0.89 2.18 0.65
CA LEU A 91 -0.41 2.81 0.41
C LEU A 91 -1.49 1.84 -0.08
N SER A 92 -1.11 0.67 -0.62
CA SER A 92 -2.09 -0.28 -1.18
C SER A 92 -2.96 -0.95 -0.12
N PHE A 93 -2.49 -1.10 1.12
CA PHE A 93 -3.22 -1.83 2.15
C PHE A 93 -3.22 -1.17 3.55
N ILE A 94 -2.17 -0.45 3.94
CA ILE A 94 -2.05 0.07 5.32
C ILE A 94 -3.15 1.08 5.66
N PRO A 95 -3.47 2.09 4.82
CA PRO A 95 -4.55 3.04 5.12
C PRO A 95 -5.90 2.35 5.32
N ALA A 96 -6.23 1.40 4.45
CA ALA A 96 -7.48 0.65 4.52
C ALA A 96 -7.54 -0.21 5.79
N LEU A 97 -6.44 -0.89 6.13
CA LEU A 97 -6.34 -1.69 7.35
C LEU A 97 -6.56 -0.84 8.61
N VAL A 98 -5.83 0.27 8.76
CA VAL A 98 -5.94 1.12 9.96
C VAL A 98 -7.30 1.81 10.03
N GLY A 99 -7.83 2.31 8.92
CA GLY A 99 -9.17 2.90 8.87
C GLY A 99 -10.26 1.90 9.28
N THR A 100 -10.12 0.65 8.84
CA THR A 100 -11.04 -0.43 9.22
C THR A 100 -10.96 -0.73 10.71
N ILE A 101 -9.74 -0.82 11.28
CA ILE A 101 -9.55 -1.03 12.72
C ILE A 101 -10.21 0.10 13.52
N VAL A 102 -10.01 1.36 13.13
CA VAL A 102 -10.63 2.50 13.82
C VAL A 102 -12.15 2.51 13.68
N ALA A 103 -12.68 2.19 12.50
CA ALA A 103 -14.12 2.06 12.31
C ALA A 103 -14.69 0.97 13.23
N ILE A 104 -14.01 -0.18 13.36
CA ILE A 104 -14.41 -1.27 14.27
C ILE A 104 -14.43 -0.78 15.72
N VAL A 105 -13.38 -0.10 16.18
CA VAL A 105 -13.33 0.46 17.55
C VAL A 105 -14.46 1.47 17.78
N LYS A 106 -14.77 2.32 16.80
CA LYS A 106 -15.85 3.31 16.94
C LYS A 106 -17.25 2.68 16.91
N VAL A 107 -17.44 1.62 16.13
CA VAL A 107 -18.66 0.79 16.22
C VAL A 107 -18.75 0.17 17.62
N ALA A 108 -17.63 -0.30 18.17
CA ALA A 108 -17.57 -0.86 19.52
C ALA A 108 -17.96 0.12 20.63
N GLU A 109 -17.66 1.40 20.43
CA GLU A 109 -18.04 2.50 21.34
C GLU A 109 -19.51 2.95 21.19
N GLY A 110 -20.32 2.27 20.36
CA GLY A 110 -21.74 2.57 20.19
C GLY A 110 -22.07 3.57 19.08
N SER A 111 -21.10 3.92 18.23
CA SER A 111 -21.27 4.96 17.19
C SER A 111 -22.08 4.50 15.96
N GLY A 112 -22.42 3.21 15.85
CA GLY A 112 -23.16 2.65 14.71
C GLY A 112 -22.56 3.02 13.35
N PHE A 113 -23.39 3.40 12.37
CA PHE A 113 -22.94 3.87 11.05
C PHE A 113 -22.13 5.18 11.09
N GLY A 114 -22.20 5.95 12.19
CA GLY A 114 -21.37 7.13 12.40
C GLY A 114 -19.87 6.82 12.53
N ALA A 115 -19.51 5.54 12.73
CA ALA A 115 -18.13 5.07 12.83
C ALA A 115 -17.35 5.09 11.50
N ILE A 116 -18.03 5.13 10.36
CA ILE A 116 -17.39 5.11 9.02
C ILE A 116 -16.61 6.41 8.79
N GLY A 117 -17.16 7.55 9.19
CA GLY A 117 -16.52 8.87 9.02
C GLY A 117 -15.14 8.95 9.67
N PRO A 118 -15.01 8.66 10.98
CA PRO A 118 -13.72 8.61 11.67
C PRO A 118 -12.72 7.63 11.05
N GLY A 119 -13.18 6.43 10.63
CA GLY A 119 -12.33 5.44 9.97
C GLY A 119 -11.71 5.96 8.67
N ILE A 120 -12.50 6.63 7.84
CA ILE A 120 -12.03 7.26 6.59
C ILE A 120 -11.03 8.39 6.89
N VAL A 121 -11.34 9.24 7.86
CA VAL A 121 -10.44 10.36 8.24
C VAL A 121 -9.10 9.83 8.74
N VAL A 122 -9.10 8.76 9.54
CA VAL A 122 -7.85 8.14 10.00
C VAL A 122 -7.10 7.47 8.84
N ALA A 123 -7.79 6.75 7.96
CA ALA A 123 -7.15 6.16 6.78
C ALA A 123 -6.43 7.22 5.94
N LEU A 124 -7.10 8.36 5.70
CA LEU A 124 -6.51 9.47 4.96
C LEU A 124 -5.29 10.06 5.68
N HIS A 125 -5.37 10.27 7.00
CA HIS A 125 -4.22 10.72 7.80
C HIS A 125 -3.05 9.74 7.71
N VAL A 126 -3.29 8.43 7.82
CA VAL A 126 -2.26 7.40 7.71
C VAL A 126 -1.61 7.43 6.33
N ALA A 127 -2.40 7.55 5.26
CA ALA A 127 -1.86 7.68 3.91
C ALA A 127 -0.94 8.90 3.77
N VAL A 128 -1.35 10.06 4.31
CA VAL A 128 -0.53 11.27 4.33
C VAL A 128 0.75 11.07 5.13
N HIS A 129 0.69 10.45 6.32
CA HIS A 129 1.87 10.19 7.14
C HIS A 129 2.85 9.24 6.47
N ILE A 130 2.36 8.16 5.84
CA ILE A 130 3.19 7.24 5.07
C ILE A 130 3.90 7.99 3.94
N ALA A 131 3.15 8.74 3.13
CA ALA A 131 3.72 9.49 2.02
C ALA A 131 4.75 10.53 2.49
N PHE A 132 4.43 11.27 3.55
CA PHE A 132 5.29 12.30 4.11
C PHE A 132 6.58 11.71 4.69
N TRP A 133 6.48 10.81 5.67
CA TRP A 133 7.67 10.28 6.36
C TRP A 133 8.54 9.44 5.44
N LEU A 134 7.95 8.65 4.55
CA LEU A 134 8.72 7.90 3.57
C LEU A 134 9.52 8.82 2.65
N THR A 135 8.89 9.90 2.15
CA THR A 135 9.57 10.88 1.29
C THR A 135 10.67 11.62 2.06
N VAL A 136 10.42 12.02 3.30
CA VAL A 136 11.42 12.66 4.16
C VAL A 136 12.61 11.73 4.41
N THR A 137 12.38 10.47 4.74
CA THR A 137 13.46 9.48 4.94
C THR A 137 14.32 9.33 3.69
N PHE A 138 13.72 9.15 2.51
CA PHE A 138 14.46 9.03 1.27
C PHE A 138 15.19 10.33 0.89
N ALA A 139 14.60 11.49 1.16
CA ALA A 139 15.27 12.78 0.97
C ALA A 139 16.47 12.97 1.92
N ILE A 140 16.39 12.47 3.16
CA ILE A 140 17.51 12.49 4.10
C ILE A 140 18.62 11.55 3.63
N ILE A 141 18.29 10.31 3.22
CA ILE A 141 19.25 9.34 2.70
C ILE A 141 20.00 9.91 1.48
N GLU A 142 19.27 10.51 0.54
CA GLU A 142 19.86 11.14 -0.65
C GLU A 142 20.80 12.31 -0.27
N ARG A 143 20.47 13.06 0.79
CA ARG A 143 21.28 14.20 1.25
C ARG A 143 22.46 13.82 2.13
N SER A 144 22.42 12.68 2.82
CA SER A 144 23.47 12.29 3.78
C SER A 144 24.72 11.71 3.14
N GLN A 145 24.80 11.64 1.79
CA GLN A 145 25.95 11.16 0.99
C GLN A 145 26.54 9.81 1.41
N THR A 146 25.83 9.07 2.27
CA THR A 146 26.14 7.69 2.58
C THR A 146 25.69 6.96 1.34
N THR A 147 26.61 6.69 0.42
CA THR A 147 26.41 5.80 -0.71
C THR A 147 26.05 4.44 -0.13
N VAL A 148 24.77 4.26 0.19
CA VAL A 148 24.19 2.94 0.38
C VAL A 148 24.35 2.32 -0.99
N ASP A 149 25.31 1.40 -1.09
CA ASP A 149 25.58 0.66 -2.30
C ASP A 149 24.35 -0.19 -2.56
N LEU A 150 23.39 0.39 -3.28
CA LEU A 150 22.23 -0.36 -3.73
C LEU A 150 22.79 -1.46 -4.62
N PRO A 151 22.41 -2.72 -4.40
CA PRO A 151 22.88 -3.81 -5.24
C PRO A 151 22.61 -3.42 -6.69
N GLY A 152 23.67 -3.36 -7.48
CA GLY A 152 23.58 -3.01 -8.90
C GLY A 152 22.55 -3.89 -9.56
N TRP A 153 21.75 -3.31 -10.45
CA TRP A 153 20.84 -4.10 -11.25
C TRP A 153 21.66 -5.08 -12.08
N THR A 154 21.41 -6.38 -11.93
CA THR A 154 22.00 -7.43 -12.76
C THR A 154 20.96 -7.96 -13.74
N VAL A 155 21.41 -8.53 -14.86
CA VAL A 155 20.53 -9.18 -15.84
C VAL A 155 19.71 -10.30 -15.18
N ASP A 156 20.23 -10.94 -14.14
CA ASP A 156 19.51 -11.96 -13.36
C ASP A 156 18.30 -11.41 -12.57
N GLN A 157 18.22 -10.08 -12.39
CA GLN A 157 17.06 -9.40 -11.81
C GLN A 157 15.99 -9.06 -12.85
N LEU A 158 16.20 -9.37 -14.14
CA LEU A 158 15.09 -9.35 -15.08
C LEU A 158 14.02 -10.30 -14.54
N PRO A 159 12.79 -9.82 -14.31
CA PRO A 159 11.68 -10.73 -14.13
C PRO A 159 11.67 -11.64 -15.35
N ASP A 160 11.60 -12.95 -15.13
CA ASP A 160 11.30 -13.89 -16.20
C ASP A 160 10.18 -13.26 -17.04
N ALA A 161 10.40 -13.13 -18.36
CA ALA A 161 9.33 -12.76 -19.26
C ALA A 161 8.12 -13.62 -18.89
N PRO A 162 6.88 -13.08 -18.86
CA PRO A 162 5.72 -13.83 -18.44
C PRO A 162 5.43 -14.92 -19.48
N VAL A 163 6.23 -16.00 -19.47
CA VAL A 163 5.75 -17.34 -19.72
C VAL A 163 4.57 -17.42 -18.79
N HIS A 164 3.39 -17.65 -19.35
CA HIS A 164 2.15 -17.79 -18.62
C HIS A 164 2.30 -18.99 -17.69
N ARG A 165 3.07 -18.85 -16.61
CA ARG A 165 3.20 -19.83 -15.56
C ARG A 165 1.85 -19.76 -14.89
N GLY A 166 1.05 -20.78 -15.21
CA GLY A 166 -0.16 -21.10 -14.50
C GLY A 166 0.07 -20.93 -13.00
N ILE A 167 -1.03 -20.67 -12.32
CA ILE A 167 -1.07 -20.37 -10.90
C ILE A 167 -0.18 -21.36 -10.14
N PRO A 168 0.78 -20.85 -9.33
CA PRO A 168 1.78 -21.71 -8.70
C PRO A 168 1.09 -22.79 -7.86
N LEU A 169 1.54 -24.03 -8.02
CA LEU A 169 0.96 -25.20 -7.34
C LEU A 169 0.93 -25.00 -5.84
N ALA A 170 1.95 -24.35 -5.28
CA ALA A 170 2.02 -24.04 -3.85
C ALA A 170 0.85 -23.16 -3.38
N ASP A 171 0.46 -22.13 -4.15
CA ASP A 171 -0.65 -21.24 -3.79
C ASP A 171 -1.99 -21.98 -3.88
N THR A 172 -2.19 -22.79 -4.93
CA THR A 172 -3.40 -23.63 -5.05
C THR A 172 -3.47 -24.65 -3.93
N VAL A 173 -2.38 -25.35 -3.63
CA VAL A 173 -2.31 -26.35 -2.56
C VAL A 173 -2.54 -25.71 -1.20
N ALA A 174 -1.92 -24.56 -0.92
CA ALA A 174 -2.14 -23.83 0.31
C ALA A 174 -3.61 -23.40 0.47
N SER A 175 -4.22 -22.87 -0.61
CA SER A 175 -5.63 -22.46 -0.58
C SER A 175 -6.57 -23.64 -0.37
N VAL A 176 -6.36 -24.76 -1.09
CA VAL A 176 -7.17 -25.98 -0.94
C VAL A 176 -6.99 -26.58 0.45
N ILE A 177 -5.76 -26.67 0.98
CA ILE A 177 -5.51 -27.16 2.34
C ILE A 177 -6.23 -26.28 3.36
N MET A 178 -6.16 -24.95 3.22
CA MET A 178 -6.85 -24.03 4.15
C MET A 178 -8.37 -24.21 4.12
N LEU A 179 -8.96 -24.41 2.93
CA LEU A 179 -10.38 -24.71 2.78
C LEU A 179 -10.75 -26.05 3.42
N VAL A 180 -9.96 -27.10 3.17
CA VAL A 180 -10.16 -28.43 3.77
C VAL A 180 -10.04 -28.38 5.28
N LEU A 181 -9.04 -27.66 5.82
CA LEU A 181 -8.87 -27.48 7.26
C LEU A 181 -10.06 -26.71 7.87
N THR A 182 -10.56 -25.68 7.18
CA THR A 182 -11.74 -24.94 7.62
C THR A 182 -12.98 -25.83 7.64
N ILE A 183 -13.21 -26.61 6.57
CA ILE A 183 -14.30 -27.58 6.48
C ILE A 183 -14.19 -28.64 7.59
N ALA A 184 -12.99 -29.14 7.87
CA ALA A 184 -12.73 -30.13 8.92
C ALA A 184 -12.90 -29.54 10.34
N TYR A 185 -12.58 -28.25 10.52
CA TYR A 185 -12.71 -27.57 11.79
C TYR A 185 -14.18 -27.39 12.21
N LEU A 186 -15.10 -27.14 11.27
CA LEU A 186 -16.52 -26.94 11.57
C LEU A 186 -17.20 -28.10 12.34
N PRO A 187 -17.06 -29.38 11.94
CA PRO A 187 -17.49 -30.52 12.74
C PRO A 187 -16.60 -30.73 13.96
N PHE A 188 -15.29 -30.51 13.86
CA PHE A 188 -14.40 -30.69 15.00
C PHE A 188 -14.79 -29.81 16.20
N GLN A 189 -15.03 -28.51 15.99
CA GLN A 189 -15.42 -27.60 17.08
C GLN A 189 -16.79 -27.94 17.70
N HIS A 190 -17.65 -28.66 16.97
CA HIS A 190 -18.94 -29.12 17.47
C HIS A 190 -18.78 -30.25 18.50
N TYR A 191 -17.82 -31.17 18.27
CA TYR A 191 -17.57 -32.29 19.18
C TYR A 191 -16.49 -31.99 20.23
N GLN A 192 -15.51 -31.17 19.89
CA GLN A 192 -14.39 -30.76 20.74
C GLN A 192 -14.11 -29.27 20.61
N SER A 193 -14.74 -28.50 21.49
CA SER A 193 -14.48 -27.08 21.70
C SER A 193 -13.43 -26.87 22.78
N TRP A 194 -12.71 -25.76 22.69
CA TRP A 194 -11.80 -25.31 23.74
C TRP A 194 -12.53 -24.72 24.96
N VAL A 195 -13.84 -24.46 24.83
CA VAL A 195 -14.69 -23.99 25.92
C VAL A 195 -15.49 -25.16 26.48
N ARG A 196 -15.32 -25.45 27.77
CA ARG A 196 -16.09 -26.49 28.49
C ARG A 196 -17.00 -25.87 29.53
N GLY A 197 -18.17 -26.47 29.77
CA GLY A 197 -19.13 -26.14 30.82
C GLY A 197 -18.62 -26.50 32.22
N THR A 198 -19.33 -26.04 33.27
CA THR A 198 -18.92 -26.21 34.68
C THR A 198 -18.81 -27.67 35.07
N ASP A 199 -19.58 -28.51 34.39
CA ASP A 199 -19.66 -29.95 34.63
C ASP A 199 -18.74 -30.73 33.66
N GLY A 200 -17.89 -30.02 32.89
CA GLY A 200 -16.97 -30.59 31.91
C GLY A 200 -17.57 -30.84 30.53
N GLU A 201 -18.85 -30.55 30.32
CA GLU A 201 -19.53 -30.69 29.02
C GLU A 201 -18.95 -29.78 27.94
N ASN A 202 -18.96 -30.23 26.70
CA ASN A 202 -18.44 -29.44 25.58
C ASN A 202 -19.40 -28.30 25.21
N ILE A 203 -18.92 -27.06 25.15
CA ILE A 203 -19.71 -25.91 24.64
C ILE A 203 -19.18 -25.53 23.25
N PRO A 204 -19.87 -25.91 22.16
CA PRO A 204 -19.49 -25.51 20.80
C PRO A 204 -19.39 -23.99 20.67
N LEU A 205 -18.45 -23.52 19.85
CA LEU A 205 -18.29 -22.08 19.59
C LEU A 205 -19.42 -21.54 18.72
N LEU A 206 -19.77 -22.29 17.67
CA LEU A 206 -20.89 -21.97 16.79
C LEU A 206 -22.18 -22.56 17.34
N ASP A 207 -23.29 -21.86 17.12
CA ASP A 207 -24.61 -22.34 17.57
C ASP A 207 -24.90 -23.74 16.97
N PRO A 208 -25.15 -24.78 17.80
CA PRO A 208 -25.50 -26.12 17.34
C PRO A 208 -26.69 -26.15 16.39
N ALA A 209 -27.63 -25.21 16.49
CA ALA A 209 -28.80 -25.12 15.61
C ALA A 209 -28.41 -24.90 14.13
N LEU A 210 -27.22 -24.35 13.86
CA LEU A 210 -26.73 -24.11 12.51
C LEU A 210 -26.47 -25.40 11.72
N TRP A 211 -26.31 -26.55 12.38
CA TRP A 211 -26.15 -27.86 11.73
C TRP A 211 -27.39 -28.32 10.97
N SER A 212 -28.56 -27.78 11.30
CA SER A 212 -29.81 -28.12 10.59
C SER A 212 -29.79 -27.68 9.13
N PHE A 213 -29.08 -26.60 8.79
CA PHE A 213 -29.08 -26.04 7.45
C PHE A 213 -27.83 -25.22 7.12
N TRP A 214 -27.54 -24.18 7.91
CA TRP A 214 -26.52 -23.18 7.57
C TRP A 214 -25.10 -23.75 7.46
N LEU A 215 -24.65 -24.57 8.42
CA LEU A 215 -23.31 -25.15 8.36
C LEU A 215 -23.15 -26.13 7.20
N PRO A 216 -24.05 -27.10 6.97
CA PRO A 216 -24.02 -27.92 5.75
C PRO A 216 -24.00 -27.09 4.46
N ALA A 217 -24.84 -26.05 4.36
CA ALA A 217 -24.88 -25.18 3.18
C ALA A 217 -23.56 -24.44 2.96
N LEU A 218 -22.97 -23.86 4.02
CA LEU A 218 -21.68 -23.17 3.95
C LEU A 218 -20.53 -24.14 3.62
N ILE A 219 -20.57 -25.39 4.12
CA ILE A 219 -19.61 -26.44 3.76
C ILE A 219 -19.68 -26.75 2.26
N VAL A 220 -20.89 -26.84 1.68
CA VAL A 220 -21.07 -27.05 0.24
C VAL A 220 -20.48 -25.88 -0.56
N VAL A 221 -20.69 -24.64 -0.10
CA VAL A 221 -20.08 -23.46 -0.74
C VAL A 221 -18.55 -23.51 -0.66
N LEU A 222 -17.98 -23.83 0.51
CA LEU A 222 -16.53 -23.96 0.70
C LEU A 222 -15.94 -25.10 -0.17
N ALA A 223 -16.65 -26.22 -0.29
CA ALA A 223 -16.27 -27.32 -1.18
C ALA A 223 -16.30 -26.88 -2.65
N GLY A 224 -17.33 -26.12 -3.06
CA GLY A 224 -17.39 -25.48 -4.38
C GLY A 224 -16.21 -24.55 -4.63
N SER A 225 -15.82 -23.74 -3.65
CA SER A 225 -14.63 -22.87 -3.73
C SER A 225 -13.33 -23.67 -3.91
N ALA A 226 -13.20 -24.82 -3.24
CA ALA A 226 -12.06 -25.71 -3.42
C ALA A 226 -12.03 -26.32 -4.83
N VAL A 227 -13.19 -26.70 -5.38
CA VAL A 227 -13.30 -27.17 -6.77
C VAL A 227 -12.88 -26.07 -7.75
N VAL A 228 -13.31 -24.82 -7.54
CA VAL A 228 -12.90 -23.68 -8.37
C VAL A 228 -11.39 -23.47 -8.31
N GLU A 229 -10.75 -23.58 -7.14
CA GLU A 229 -9.29 -23.52 -7.01
C GLU A 229 -8.58 -24.60 -7.85
N ILE A 230 -9.10 -25.82 -7.84
CA ILE A 230 -8.55 -26.95 -8.63
C ILE A 230 -8.78 -26.73 -10.14
N VAL A 231 -9.98 -26.31 -10.54
CA VAL A 231 -10.31 -26.02 -11.96
C VAL A 231 -9.45 -24.88 -12.49
N LYS A 232 -9.31 -23.81 -11.70
CA LYS A 232 -8.45 -22.67 -11.99
C LYS A 232 -6.99 -23.09 -12.23
N TYR A 233 -6.47 -24.00 -11.40
CA TYR A 233 -5.13 -24.57 -11.59
C TYR A 233 -5.01 -25.37 -12.89
N ARG A 234 -6.04 -26.15 -13.26
CA ARG A 234 -6.05 -26.93 -14.52
C ARG A 234 -6.12 -26.05 -15.76
N ILE A 235 -6.89 -24.96 -15.71
CA ILE A 235 -7.11 -24.05 -16.85
C ILE A 235 -5.92 -23.09 -17.01
N ALA A 236 -5.18 -22.79 -15.93
CA ALA A 236 -3.98 -21.94 -15.91
C ALA A 236 -4.19 -20.48 -16.37
N HIS A 237 -5.42 -20.08 -16.70
CA HIS A 237 -5.81 -18.70 -17.01
C HIS A 237 -7.18 -18.36 -16.41
N TRP A 238 -7.37 -17.07 -16.10
CA TRP A 238 -8.62 -16.50 -15.63
C TRP A 238 -9.54 -16.20 -16.81
N THR A 239 -10.78 -16.68 -16.71
CA THR A 239 -11.86 -16.30 -17.62
C THR A 239 -12.93 -15.53 -16.85
N TRP A 240 -13.70 -14.69 -17.55
CA TRP A 240 -14.83 -13.97 -16.95
C TRP A 240 -15.88 -14.91 -16.34
N THR A 241 -16.04 -16.12 -16.89
CA THR A 241 -16.88 -17.17 -16.30
C THR A 241 -16.35 -17.61 -14.94
N LEU A 242 -15.05 -17.87 -14.83
CA LEU A 242 -14.42 -18.30 -13.57
C LEU A 242 -14.47 -17.19 -12.50
N PHE A 243 -14.28 -15.93 -12.91
CA PHE A 243 -14.51 -14.77 -12.05
C PHE A 243 -15.95 -14.76 -11.52
N GLY A 244 -16.95 -14.91 -12.39
CA GLY A 244 -18.36 -14.92 -12.00
C GLY A 244 -18.71 -16.04 -11.02
N VAL A 245 -18.22 -17.26 -11.27
CA VAL A 245 -18.43 -18.41 -10.36
C VAL A 245 -17.77 -18.17 -9.01
N ARG A 246 -16.52 -17.67 -8.98
CA ARG A 246 -15.84 -17.35 -7.73
C ARG A 246 -16.55 -16.24 -6.96
N ALA A 247 -16.93 -15.15 -7.64
CA ALA A 247 -17.66 -14.05 -7.03
C ALA A 247 -18.97 -14.53 -6.39
N LEU A 248 -19.70 -15.39 -7.10
CA LEU A 248 -20.93 -15.99 -6.60
C LEU A 248 -20.68 -16.82 -5.33
N LEU A 249 -19.65 -17.68 -5.31
CA LEU A 249 -19.32 -18.50 -4.15
C LEU A 249 -18.84 -17.65 -2.95
N SER A 250 -18.02 -16.63 -3.19
CA SER A 250 -17.58 -15.68 -2.15
C SER A 250 -18.77 -14.96 -1.52
N LEU A 251 -19.73 -14.50 -2.33
CA LEU A 251 -20.96 -13.88 -1.84
C LEU A 251 -21.89 -14.89 -1.14
N ALA A 252 -22.02 -16.10 -1.68
CA ALA A 252 -22.84 -17.17 -1.10
C ALA A 252 -22.31 -17.64 0.27
N PHE A 253 -21.02 -17.47 0.55
CA PHE A 253 -20.46 -17.70 1.88
C PHE A 253 -20.62 -16.48 2.80
N ALA A 254 -20.20 -15.31 2.32
CA ALA A 254 -20.11 -14.13 3.16
C ALA A 254 -21.46 -13.52 3.52
N VAL A 255 -22.45 -13.50 2.62
CA VAL A 255 -23.76 -12.91 2.91
C VAL A 255 -24.48 -13.64 4.05
N PRO A 256 -24.60 -14.98 4.02
CA PRO A 256 -25.08 -15.74 5.18
C PRO A 256 -24.28 -15.51 6.45
N LEU A 257 -22.94 -15.53 6.37
CA LEU A 257 -22.07 -15.33 7.53
C LEU A 257 -22.31 -13.96 8.18
N MET A 258 -22.36 -12.90 7.37
CA MET A 258 -22.66 -11.54 7.83
C MET A 258 -24.05 -11.47 8.47
N TRP A 259 -25.06 -12.07 7.84
CA TRP A 259 -26.41 -12.07 8.38
C TRP A 259 -26.51 -12.82 9.72
N LEU A 260 -25.91 -14.01 9.82
CA LEU A 260 -25.86 -14.79 11.06
C LEU A 260 -25.11 -14.04 12.18
N ALA A 261 -24.01 -13.36 11.83
CA ALA A 261 -23.22 -12.58 12.78
C ALA A 261 -24.00 -11.35 13.28
N LEU A 262 -24.67 -10.61 12.39
CA LEU A 262 -25.43 -9.40 12.73
C LEU A 262 -26.75 -9.68 13.45
N THR A 263 -27.25 -10.92 13.39
CA THR A 263 -28.50 -11.34 14.05
C THR A 263 -28.28 -12.12 15.35
N ASP A 264 -27.05 -12.16 15.87
CA ASP A 264 -26.66 -12.95 17.05
C ASP A 264 -26.97 -14.46 16.94
N ARG A 265 -27.05 -15.00 15.72
CA ARG A 265 -27.35 -16.42 15.45
C ARG A 265 -26.11 -17.26 15.14
N LEU A 266 -24.95 -16.63 15.03
CA LEU A 266 -23.71 -17.32 14.65
C LEU A 266 -23.08 -18.06 15.84
N LEU A 267 -23.01 -17.41 16.99
CA LEU A 267 -22.32 -17.92 18.17
C LEU A 267 -23.29 -18.61 19.12
N ASN A 268 -22.82 -19.66 19.78
CA ASN A 268 -23.64 -20.37 20.75
C ASN A 268 -23.98 -19.47 21.95
N PRO A 269 -25.27 -19.29 22.30
CA PRO A 269 -25.67 -18.43 23.42
C PRO A 269 -25.09 -18.88 24.77
N ALA A 270 -24.84 -20.18 24.94
CA ALA A 270 -24.22 -20.74 26.15
C ALA A 270 -22.78 -20.24 26.40
N LEU A 271 -22.11 -19.66 25.38
CA LEU A 271 -20.81 -19.02 25.58
C LEU A 271 -20.87 -17.83 26.54
N GLY A 272 -22.02 -17.15 26.62
CA GLY A 272 -22.22 -16.03 27.56
C GLY A 272 -22.12 -16.45 29.02
N GLU A 273 -22.40 -17.71 29.35
CA GLU A 273 -22.29 -18.25 30.71
C GLU A 273 -20.83 -18.42 31.16
N ARG A 274 -19.89 -18.56 30.21
CA ARG A 274 -18.47 -18.74 30.49
C ARG A 274 -17.63 -17.50 30.21
N LEU A 275 -17.97 -16.78 29.16
CA LEU A 275 -17.31 -15.56 28.76
C LEU A 275 -18.23 -14.41 29.18
N SER A 276 -18.01 -13.87 30.38
CA SER A 276 -18.80 -12.76 30.93
C SER A 276 -18.83 -11.55 29.98
N TRP A 277 -17.80 -11.38 29.15
CA TRP A 277 -17.78 -10.39 28.08
C TRP A 277 -18.88 -10.63 27.03
N LEU A 278 -19.17 -11.89 26.65
CA LEU A 278 -20.25 -12.25 25.70
C LEU A 278 -21.64 -12.25 26.33
N ALA A 279 -21.77 -12.17 27.67
CA ALA A 279 -23.06 -12.05 28.33
C ALA A 279 -23.74 -10.68 28.03
N ASN A 280 -22.94 -9.64 27.81
CA ASN A 280 -23.43 -8.31 27.46
C ASN A 280 -23.91 -8.24 26.00
N ALA A 281 -25.13 -7.76 25.78
CA ALA A 281 -25.71 -7.63 24.44
C ALA A 281 -24.90 -6.70 23.53
N ASP A 282 -24.41 -5.58 24.07
CA ASP A 282 -23.58 -4.63 23.33
C ASP A 282 -22.31 -5.32 22.80
N ASN A 283 -21.63 -6.12 23.62
CA ASN A 283 -20.43 -6.82 23.21
C ASN A 283 -20.68 -7.86 22.11
N ARG A 284 -21.84 -8.55 22.15
CA ARG A 284 -22.25 -9.48 21.07
C ARG A 284 -22.53 -8.73 19.77
N ASN A 285 -23.27 -7.63 19.83
CA ASN A 285 -23.53 -6.77 18.67
C ASN A 285 -22.22 -6.27 18.04
N VAL A 286 -21.25 -5.88 18.87
CA VAL A 286 -19.93 -5.44 18.43
C VAL A 286 -19.14 -6.57 17.77
N LEU A 287 -19.15 -7.77 18.37
CA LEU A 287 -18.49 -8.94 17.79
C LEU A 287 -19.13 -9.34 16.46
N GLY A 288 -20.47 -9.37 16.39
CA GLY A 288 -21.24 -9.64 15.18
C GLY A 288 -20.93 -8.64 14.06
N ALA A 289 -20.92 -7.35 14.37
CA ALA A 289 -20.54 -6.30 13.44
C ALA A 289 -19.08 -6.43 12.98
N THR A 290 -18.16 -6.80 13.88
CA THR A 290 -16.75 -7.01 13.55
C THR A 290 -16.57 -8.17 12.57
N ILE A 291 -17.23 -9.30 12.81
CA ILE A 291 -17.22 -10.46 11.92
C ILE A 291 -17.81 -10.07 10.55
N ALA A 292 -18.93 -9.34 10.54
CA ALA A 292 -19.60 -8.96 9.31
C ALA A 292 -18.77 -7.98 8.46
N VAL A 293 -18.19 -6.96 9.08
CA VAL A 293 -17.30 -6.00 8.40
C VAL A 293 -16.04 -6.70 7.90
N GLY A 294 -15.43 -7.57 8.71
CA GLY A 294 -14.28 -8.36 8.29
C GLY A 294 -14.58 -9.22 7.06
N ALA A 295 -15.72 -9.92 7.06
CA ALA A 295 -16.17 -10.70 5.91
C ALA A 295 -16.40 -9.82 4.67
N ALA A 296 -17.04 -8.66 4.82
CA ALA A 296 -17.27 -7.72 3.71
C ALA A 296 -15.95 -7.22 3.10
N VAL A 297 -14.98 -6.83 3.93
CA VAL A 297 -13.66 -6.36 3.47
C VAL A 297 -12.93 -7.46 2.71
N VAL A 298 -12.93 -8.70 3.24
CA VAL A 298 -12.30 -9.85 2.59
C VAL A 298 -12.93 -10.11 1.22
N VAL A 299 -14.26 -10.08 1.11
CA VAL A 299 -14.96 -10.27 -0.17
C VAL A 299 -14.62 -9.16 -1.16
N VAL A 300 -14.70 -7.90 -0.76
CA VAL A 300 -14.41 -6.76 -1.65
C VAL A 300 -12.97 -6.85 -2.15
N TRP A 301 -12.03 -7.16 -1.26
CA TRP A 301 -10.64 -7.36 -1.63
C TRP A 301 -10.46 -8.52 -2.62
N ASP A 302 -11.01 -9.71 -2.33
CA ASP A 302 -10.93 -10.90 -3.21
C ASP A 302 -11.53 -10.62 -4.59
N LEU A 303 -12.66 -9.90 -4.65
CA LEU A 303 -13.30 -9.49 -5.91
C LEU A 303 -12.42 -8.54 -6.72
N ILE A 304 -11.83 -7.52 -6.09
CA ILE A 304 -10.94 -6.56 -6.77
C ILE A 304 -9.70 -7.28 -7.30
N ASP A 305 -9.03 -8.07 -6.45
CA ASP A 305 -7.84 -8.83 -6.84
C ASP A 305 -8.14 -9.79 -7.99
N THR A 306 -9.24 -10.53 -7.90
CA THR A 306 -9.66 -11.46 -8.96
C THR A 306 -10.04 -10.73 -10.25
N ALA A 307 -10.74 -9.60 -10.18
CA ALA A 307 -11.10 -8.80 -11.35
C ALA A 307 -9.87 -8.23 -12.07
N VAL A 308 -8.88 -7.73 -11.30
CA VAL A 308 -7.61 -7.24 -11.85
C VAL A 308 -6.83 -8.37 -12.51
N LYS A 309 -6.75 -9.55 -11.86
CA LYS A 309 -6.10 -10.74 -12.43
C LYS A 309 -6.78 -11.20 -13.72
N THR A 310 -8.11 -11.23 -13.74
CA THR A 310 -8.90 -11.59 -14.92
C THR A 310 -8.65 -10.62 -16.07
N ARG A 311 -8.76 -9.31 -15.81
CA ARG A 311 -8.54 -8.27 -16.83
C ARG A 311 -7.13 -8.34 -17.44
N ARG A 312 -6.10 -8.59 -16.65
CA ARG A 312 -4.70 -8.70 -17.14
C ARG A 312 -4.45 -9.92 -18.03
N GLN A 313 -5.27 -10.95 -17.93
CA GLN A 313 -5.11 -12.19 -18.71
C GLN A 313 -6.04 -12.27 -19.92
N THR A 314 -7.12 -11.46 -19.94
CA THR A 314 -8.07 -11.40 -21.07
C THR A 314 -7.88 -10.20 -21.99
N ALA A 315 -7.03 -9.23 -21.61
CA ALA A 315 -6.71 -8.03 -22.41
C ALA A 315 -5.40 -8.24 -23.17
#